data_AF-A0A2M8NPA5-F1
#
_entry.id   AF-A0A2M8NPA5-F1
#
_cell.length_a   1.000
_cell.length_b   1.000
_cell.length_c   1.000
_cell.angle_alpha   90.00
_cell.angle_beta   90.00
_cell.angle_gamma   90.00
#
_symmetry.space_group_name_H-M   'P 1'
#
loop_
_entity.id
_entity.type
_entity.pdbx_description
1 polymer ?
#
loop_
_entity_poly.entity_id
_entity_poly.type
_entity_poly.pdbx_seq_one_letter_code
_entity_poly.pdbx_strand_id
1 'polypeptide(L)' 'QNITLEYDILTRENDVLWKRTKTKRILRAYPLLALATLVKRCEFDIVSVLDTQLAPVDVANPKTPRAVFVLKRQ' A
#
# COMPACT_ATOMS: atom_id res chain seq x y z
N GLN A 1 9.84 -8.83 0.92
CA GLN A 1 10.44 -8.48 -0.38
C GLN A 1 10.28 -6.99 -0.60
N ASN A 2 11.31 -6.33 -1.14
CA ASN A 2 11.23 -4.94 -1.56
C ASN A 2 10.85 -4.92 -3.05
N ILE A 3 9.84 -4.13 -3.42
CA ILE A 3 9.39 -3.97 -4.81
C ILE A 3 9.74 -2.54 -5.21
N THR A 4 10.50 -2.38 -6.28
CA THR A 4 10.80 -1.07 -6.86
C THR A 4 9.91 -0.87 -8.07
N LEU A 5 9.09 0.18 -8.06
CA LEU A 5 8.31 0.60 -9.22
C LEU A 5 9.03 1.77 -9.89
N GLU A 6 9.31 1.64 -11.18
CA GLU A 6 9.89 2.69 -12.00
C GLU A 6 8.78 3.41 -12.77
N TYR A 7 8.81 4.74 -12.75
CA TYR A 7 7.84 5.56 -13.46
C TYR A 7 8.56 6.49 -14.42
N ASP A 8 8.03 6.57 -15.63
CA ASP A 8 8.37 7.59 -16.59
C ASP A 8 7.30 8.67 -16.56
N ILE A 9 7.68 9.86 -16.11
CA ILE A 9 6.82 11.03 -16.10
C ILE A 9 7.19 11.87 -17.32
N LEU A 10 6.23 12.06 -18.22
CA LEU A 10 6.39 12.92 -19.38
C LEU A 10 5.77 14.28 -19.07
N THR A 11 6.60 15.32 -19.07
CA THR A 11 6.18 16.70 -18.84
C THR A 11 6.46 17.52 -20.09
N ARG A 12 5.50 18.35 -20.50
CA ARG A 12 5.67 19.23 -21.66
C ARG A 12 6.40 20.49 -21.22
N GLU A 13 7.60 20.70 -21.75
CA GLU A 13 8.39 21.90 -21.44
C GLU A 13 8.11 22.94 -22.55
N ASN A 14 7.47 24.04 -22.16
CA ASN A 14 7.19 25.20 -23.02
C ASN A 14 6.49 24.88 -24.37
N ASP A 15 5.57 23.91 -24.38
CA ASP A 15 4.77 23.47 -25.55
C ASP A 15 5.52 22.91 -26.77
N VAL A 16 6.85 22.87 -26.77
CA VAL A 16 7.65 22.46 -27.94
C VAL A 16 8.21 21.05 -27.83
N LEU A 17 8.61 20.58 -26.64
CA LEU A 17 9.24 19.26 -26.46
C LEU A 17 8.73 18.51 -25.22
N TRP A 18 8.61 17.18 -25.36
CA TRP A 18 8.33 16.27 -24.24
C TRP A 18 9.62 15.95 -23.48
N LYS A 19 9.64 16.27 -22.19
CA LYS A 19 10.74 15.94 -21.28
C LYS A 19 10.37 14.68 -20.48
N ARG A 20 11.24 13.67 -20.50
CA ARG A 20 11.07 12.44 -19.71
C ARG A 20 11.84 12.54 -18.40
N THR A 21 11.14 12.45 -17.28
CA THR A 21 11.72 12.35 -15.94
C THR A 21 11.50 10.93 -15.41
N LYS A 22 12.58 10.25 -15.02
CA LYS A 22 12.50 8.94 -14.37
C LYS A 22 12.41 9.13 -12.86
N THR A 23 11.45 8.46 -12.22
CA THR A 23 11.39 8.38 -10.74
C THR A 23 11.25 6.94 -10.30
N LYS A 24 11.70 6.64 -9.07
CA LYS A 24 11.67 5.31 -8.49
C LYS A 24 10.94 5.35 -7.16
N ARG A 25 9.99 4.44 -6.97
CA ARG A 25 9.30 4.24 -5.69
C ARG A 25 9.75 2.92 -5.07
N ILE A 26 10.34 2.99 -3.88
CA ILE A 26 10.73 1.81 -3.11
C ILE A 26 9.56 1.45 -2.18
N LEU A 27 8.98 0.28 -2.40
CA LEU A 27 7.91 -0.28 -1.57
C LEU A 27 8.43 -1.47 -0.77
N ARG A 28 8.06 -1.54 0.50
CA ARG A 28 8.35 -2.66 1.37
C ARG A 28 7.07 -3.41 1.68
N ALA A 29 7.04 -4.70 1.33
CA ALA A 29 5.96 -5.58 1.74
C ALA A 29 6.13 -5.99 3.20
N TYR A 30 5.06 -5.90 3.98
CA TYR A 30 4.99 -6.34 5.38
C TYR A 30 3.95 -7.46 5.52
N PRO A 31 4.22 -8.51 6.32
CA PRO A 31 3.20 -9.49 6.68
C PRO A 31 2.01 -8.81 7.36
N LEU A 32 0.77 -9.22 7.02
CA LEU A 32 -0.43 -8.59 7.59
C LEU A 32 -0.50 -8.74 9.12
N LEU A 33 -0.01 -9.85 9.67
CA LEU A 33 0.12 -10.05 11.13
C LEU A 33 1.08 -9.04 11.79
N ALA A 34 2.17 -8.67 11.11
CA ALA A 34 3.09 -7.65 11.60
C ALA A 34 2.43 -6.26 11.60
N LEU A 35 1.62 -5.95 10.58
CA LEU A 35 0.85 -4.71 10.57
C LEU A 35 -0.23 -4.71 11.66
N ALA A 36 -0.93 -5.82 11.86
CA ALA A 36 -1.96 -5.92 12.89
C ALA A 36 -1.40 -5.69 14.30
N THR A 37 -0.21 -6.21 14.59
CA THR A 37 0.48 -5.99 15.87
C THR A 37 0.97 -4.55 16.02
N LEU A 38 1.46 -3.91 14.94
CA LEU A 38 1.86 -2.50 14.95
C LEU A 38 0.68 -1.57 15.20
N VAL A 39 -0.45 -1.81 14.53
CA VAL A 39 -1.68 -1.03 14.70
C VAL A 39 -2.15 -1.02 16.15
N LYS A 40 -2.14 -2.19 16.82
CA LYS A 40 -2.50 -2.28 18.24
C LYS A 40 -1.58 -1.46 19.14
N ARG A 41 -0.29 -1.35 18.82
CA ARG A 41 0.67 -0.51 19.56
C ARG A 41 0.44 0.99 19.35
N CYS A 42 -0.28 1.36 18.29
CA CYS A 42 -0.64 2.74 17.98
C CYS A 42 -2.00 3.15 18.56
N GLU A 43 -2.56 2.40 19.52
CA GLU A 43 -3.84 2.69 20.18
C GLU A 43 -5.05 2.69 19.22
N PHE A 44 -4.98 1.84 18.20
CA PHE A 44 -6.09 1.57 17.29
C PHE A 44 -6.58 0.14 17.42
N ASP A 45 -7.90 -0.02 17.40
CA ASP A 45 -8.57 -1.29 17.24
C ASP A 45 -8.78 -1.59 15.75
N ILE A 46 -8.52 -2.84 15.37
CA ILE A 46 -8.80 -3.32 14.02
C ILE A 46 -10.26 -3.76 13.98
N VAL A 47 -11.08 -3.04 13.21
CA VAL A 47 -12.50 -3.36 13.02
C VAL A 47 -12.66 -4.46 11.98
N SER A 48 -11.98 -4.31 10.84
CA SER A 48 -11.98 -5.29 9.77
C SER A 48 -10.75 -5.15 8.88
N VAL A 49 -10.34 -6.26 8.25
CA VAL A 49 -9.35 -6.26 7.17
C VAL A 49 -10.05 -6.73 5.91
N LEU A 50 -9.95 -5.93 4.85
CA LEU A 50 -10.66 -6.14 3.59
C LEU A 50 -9.68 -6.27 2.42
N ASP A 51 -10.12 -6.83 1.30
CA ASP A 51 -9.40 -6.78 0.03
C ASP A 51 -9.85 -5.58 -0.83
N THR A 52 -9.39 -5.51 -2.07
CA THR A 52 -9.75 -4.43 -3.00
C THR A 52 -11.19 -4.51 -3.53
N GLN A 53 -11.89 -5.62 -3.29
CA GLN A 53 -13.31 -5.81 -3.58
C GLN A 53 -14.17 -5.62 -2.33
N LEU A 54 -13.58 -5.12 -1.23
CA LEU A 54 -14.22 -4.95 0.07
C LEU A 54 -14.68 -6.26 0.70
N ALA A 55 -14.14 -7.40 0.28
CA ALA A 55 -14.41 -8.68 0.89
C ALA A 55 -13.53 -8.87 2.14
N PRO A 56 -14.03 -9.53 3.20
CA PRO A 56 -13.23 -9.85 4.39
C PRO A 56 -11.99 -10.68 4.07
N VAL A 57 -10.87 -10.34 4.69
CA VAL A 57 -9.59 -11.02 4.53
C VAL A 57 -9.17 -11.67 5.84
N ASP A 58 -8.86 -12.96 5.78
CA ASP A 58 -8.16 -13.65 6.85
C ASP A 58 -6.69 -13.19 6.90
N VAL A 59 -6.32 -12.59 8.03
CA VAL A 59 -4.98 -12.06 8.29
C VAL A 59 -3.96 -13.19 8.46
N ALA A 60 -4.38 -14.37 8.94
CA ALA A 60 -3.50 -15.52 9.15
C ALA A 60 -3.16 -16.25 7.85
N ASN A 61 -4.08 -16.27 6.89
CA ASN A 61 -3.88 -16.88 5.58
C ASN A 61 -4.37 -15.97 4.44
N PRO A 62 -3.66 -14.86 4.16
CA PRO A 62 -4.09 -13.91 3.17
C PRO A 62 -3.94 -14.48 1.75
N LYS A 63 -5.06 -14.60 1.04
CA LYS A 63 -5.10 -14.95 -0.39
C LYS A 63 -5.19 -13.72 -1.30
N THR A 64 -5.04 -12.52 -0.74
CA THR A 64 -5.19 -11.25 -1.46
C THR A 64 -3.83 -10.58 -1.74
N PRO A 65 -3.65 -9.96 -2.93
CA PRO A 65 -2.46 -9.15 -3.22
C PRO A 65 -2.43 -7.82 -2.44
N ARG A 66 -3.58 -7.33 -1.96
CA ARG A 66 -3.69 -6.05 -1.24
C ARG A 66 -4.72 -6.14 -0.12
N ALA A 67 -4.38 -5.60 1.04
CA ALA A 67 -5.26 -5.52 2.20
C ALA A 67 -5.52 -4.06 2.59
N VAL A 68 -6.74 -3.79 3.02
CA VAL A 68 -7.22 -2.52 3.54
C VAL A 68 -7.59 -2.73 5.01
N PHE A 69 -6.93 -2.01 5.91
CA PHE A 69 -7.23 -2.06 7.34
C PHE A 69 -8.25 -0.97 7.67
N VAL A 70 -9.39 -1.38 8.23
CA VAL A 70 -10.38 -0.46 8.81
C VAL A 70 -10.12 -0.40 10.31
N LEU A 71 -9.78 0.79 10.78
CA LEU A 71 -9.32 1.02 12.14
C LEU A 71 -10.29 1.96 12.87
N LYS A 72 -10.47 1.71 14.16
CA LYS A 72 -11.16 2.61 15.07
C LYS A 72 -10.18 3.04 16.14
N ARG A 73 -10.16 4.34 16.45
CA ARG A 73 -9.38 4.85 17.59
C ARG A 73 -9.99 4.33 18.89
N GLN A 74 -9.15 3.85 19.81
CA GLN A 74 -9.57 3.43 21.15
C GLN A 74 -10.19 4.58 21.94
#